data_AF-A0A7C5SVE4-F1
#
_entry.id   AF-A0A7C5SVE4-F1
#
_cell.length_a   1.000
_cell.length_b   1.000
_cell.length_c   1.000
_cell.angle_alpha   90.00
_cell.angle_beta   90.00
_cell.angle_gamma   90.00
#
_symmetry.space_group_name_H-M   'P 1'
#
loop_
_entity.id
_entity.type
_entity.pdbx_description
1 polymer ?
#
loop_
_entity_poly.entity_id
_entity_poly.type
_entity_poly.pdbx_seq_one_letter_code
_entity_poly.pdbx_strand_id
1 'polypeptide(L)'
;MGERDWSDYIPEDVLEEIVAEEKKRIRKEKAKYPSSKDVVEAVIEATKMARTIHPNDFPSLVLKFLEDQGYDIRHVTVKRIWRTYEMLVRKGVIGDALHVIKY
;
A
#
# COMPACT_ATOMS: atom_id res chain seq x y z
N MET A 1 5.86 -27.37 39.97
CA MET A 1 4.45 -27.09 39.67
C MET A 1 4.29 -27.33 38.18
N GLY A 2 3.77 -28.49 37.79
CA GLY A 2 3.68 -28.89 36.38
C GLY A 2 2.59 -28.10 35.67
N GLU A 3 2.91 -27.60 34.49
CA GLU A 3 1.99 -26.92 33.58
C GLU A 3 0.88 -27.90 33.19
N ARG A 4 -0.38 -27.51 33.44
CA ARG A 4 -1.53 -28.39 33.23
C ARG A 4 -1.90 -28.28 31.76
N ASP A 5 -1.62 -29.31 30.98
CA ASP A 5 -2.03 -29.41 29.59
C ASP A 5 -3.55 -29.67 29.54
N TRP A 6 -4.29 -28.73 28.95
CA TRP A 6 -5.75 -28.79 28.87
C TRP A 6 -6.23 -29.33 27.52
N SER A 7 -5.31 -29.75 26.63
CA SER A 7 -5.65 -30.29 25.31
C SER A 7 -6.58 -31.51 25.38
N ASP A 8 -6.43 -32.35 26.41
CA ASP A 8 -7.21 -33.58 26.57
C ASP A 8 -8.67 -33.36 27.01
N TYR A 9 -9.02 -32.14 27.46
CA TYR A 9 -10.36 -31.82 27.99
C TYR A 9 -11.23 -31.03 27.01
N ILE A 10 -10.68 -30.64 25.86
CA ILE A 10 -11.39 -29.84 24.86
C ILE A 10 -11.74 -30.78 23.69
N PRO A 11 -13.05 -31.00 23.41
CA PRO A 11 -13.48 -31.74 22.23
C PRO A 11 -12.87 -31.19 20.93
N GLU A 12 -12.39 -32.07 20.05
CA GLU A 12 -11.69 -31.72 18.80
C GLU A 12 -12.47 -30.74 17.91
N ASP A 13 -13.80 -30.86 17.89
CA ASP A 13 -14.74 -30.00 17.16
C ASP A 13 -14.70 -28.54 17.63
N VAL A 14 -14.52 -28.32 18.94
CA VAL A 14 -14.37 -26.98 19.53
C VAL A 14 -13.01 -26.39 19.19
N LEU A 15 -11.95 -27.21 19.17
CA LEU A 15 -10.61 -26.79 18.74
C LEU A 15 -10.61 -26.40 17.26
N GLU A 16 -11.28 -27.18 16.41
CA GLU A 16 -11.40 -26.89 14.98
C GLU A 16 -12.17 -25.59 14.72
N GLU A 17 -13.25 -25.33 15.47
CA GLU A 17 -13.98 -24.06 15.38
C GLU A 17 -13.08 -22.87 15.77
N ILE A 18 -12.35 -22.96 16.89
CA ILE A 18 -11.45 -21.90 17.36
C ILE A 18 -10.33 -21.65 16.32
N VAL A 19 -9.70 -22.71 15.82
CA VAL A 19 -8.64 -22.64 14.79
C VAL A 19 -9.17 -22.09 13.48
N ALA A 20 -10.39 -22.47 13.06
CA ALA A 20 -11.01 -21.96 11.84
C ALA A 20 -11.37 -20.46 11.98
N GLU A 21 -11.84 -20.04 13.15
CA GLU A 21 -12.18 -18.66 13.45
C GLU A 21 -10.92 -17.78 13.60
N GLU A 22 -9.85 -18.31 14.20
CA GLU A 22 -8.54 -17.66 14.23
C GLU A 22 -7.90 -17.57 12.84
N LYS A 23 -7.97 -18.63 12.02
CA LYS A 23 -7.53 -18.58 10.62
C LYS A 23 -8.33 -17.57 9.79
N LYS A 24 -9.64 -17.43 10.02
CA LYS A 24 -10.47 -16.37 9.41
C LYS A 24 -10.09 -14.97 9.90
N ARG A 25 -9.74 -14.80 11.18
CA ARG A 25 -9.26 -13.53 11.74
C ARG A 25 -7.87 -13.14 11.25
N ILE A 26 -6.96 -14.10 11.10
CA ILE A 26 -5.62 -13.90 10.54
C ILE A 26 -5.72 -13.58 9.05
N ARG A 27 -6.60 -14.27 8.31
CA ARG A 27 -6.93 -13.98 6.90
C ARG A 27 -7.68 -12.67 6.67
N LYS A 28 -8.22 -12.04 7.72
CA LYS A 28 -8.57 -10.61 7.74
C LYS A 28 -7.28 -9.77 7.83
N GLU A 29 -6.35 -10.11 6.94
CA GLU A 29 -4.99 -9.63 6.83
C GLU A 29 -5.03 -8.11 6.81
N LYS A 30 -4.19 -7.52 7.65
CA LYS A 30 -3.91 -6.09 7.69
C LYS A 30 -3.67 -5.63 6.26
N ALA A 31 -4.65 -4.96 5.66
CA ALA A 31 -4.47 -4.34 4.37
C ALA A 31 -3.15 -3.57 4.42
N LYS A 32 -2.21 -3.93 3.53
CA LYS A 32 -0.93 -3.24 3.44
C LYS A 32 -1.24 -1.87 2.88
N TYR A 33 -1.49 -0.92 3.77
CA TYR A 33 -1.69 0.46 3.37
C TYR A 33 -0.33 1.06 3.04
N PRO A 34 -0.22 1.78 1.92
CA PRO A 34 1.03 2.40 1.53
C PRO A 34 1.36 3.53 2.51
N SER A 35 2.53 3.42 3.12
CA SER A 35 3.13 4.47 3.93
C SER A 35 3.45 5.69 3.04
N SER A 36 3.77 6.82 3.67
CA SER A 36 4.20 8.00 2.93
C SER A 36 5.49 7.77 2.14
N LYS A 37 6.36 6.87 2.61
CA LYS A 37 7.58 6.47 1.88
C LYS A 37 7.24 5.68 0.62
N ASP A 38 6.32 4.72 0.73
CA ASP A 38 5.91 3.87 -0.39
C ASP A 38 5.25 4.71 -1.51
N VAL A 39 4.43 5.70 -1.15
CA VAL A 39 3.85 6.64 -2.14
C VAL A 39 4.93 7.48 -2.81
N VAL A 40 5.96 7.94 -2.08
CA VAL A 40 7.09 8.67 -2.66
C VAL A 40 7.84 7.80 -3.67
N GLU A 41 8.15 6.57 -3.30
CA GLU A 41 8.85 5.63 -4.16
C GLU A 41 8.03 5.31 -5.43
N ALA A 42 6.74 5.04 -5.27
CA ALA A 42 5.83 4.83 -6.40
C ALA A 42 5.77 6.05 -7.33
N VAL A 43 5.76 7.28 -6.79
CA VAL A 43 5.79 8.51 -7.60
C VAL A 43 7.12 8.63 -8.35
N ILE A 44 8.26 8.29 -7.74
CA ILE A 44 9.56 8.35 -8.40
C ILE A 44 9.62 7.35 -9.56
N GLU A 45 9.21 6.10 -9.33
CA GLU A 45 9.19 5.05 -10.36
C GLU A 45 8.20 5.40 -11.48
N ALA A 46 7.01 5.87 -11.12
CA ALA A 46 6.04 6.37 -12.08
C ALA A 46 6.61 7.51 -12.94
N THR A 47 7.34 8.45 -12.33
CA THR A 47 7.94 9.59 -13.05
C THR A 47 8.98 9.15 -14.08
N LYS A 48 9.75 8.10 -13.80
CA LYS A 48 10.70 7.54 -14.77
C LYS A 48 9.99 7.00 -16.01
N MET A 49 8.81 6.40 -15.85
CA MET A 49 7.98 5.86 -16.92
C MET A 49 7.09 6.94 -17.59
N ALA A 50 6.78 8.02 -16.89
CA ALA A 50 5.82 9.03 -17.32
C ALA A 50 6.30 10.02 -18.40
N ARG A 51 7.52 9.87 -18.94
CA ARG A 51 8.06 10.75 -20.00
C ARG A 51 7.18 10.86 -21.25
N THR A 52 6.27 9.92 -21.47
CA THR A 52 5.38 9.88 -22.64
C THR A 52 3.89 9.95 -22.26
N ILE A 53 3.57 10.20 -20.99
CA ILE A 53 2.23 10.06 -20.43
C ILE A 53 1.63 11.45 -20.19
N HIS A 54 0.35 11.61 -20.51
CA HIS A 54 -0.36 12.84 -20.25
C HIS A 54 -0.51 13.07 -18.73
N PRO A 55 -0.39 14.31 -18.21
CA PRO A 55 -0.44 14.57 -16.77
C PRO A 55 -1.70 14.03 -16.08
N ASN A 56 -2.84 13.98 -16.78
CA ASN A 56 -4.09 13.47 -16.23
C ASN A 56 -4.06 11.95 -15.93
N ASP A 57 -3.22 11.20 -16.63
CA ASP A 57 -3.11 9.74 -16.49
C ASP A 57 -2.05 9.34 -15.45
N PHE A 58 -1.22 10.30 -15.03
CA PHE A 58 -0.16 10.06 -14.06
C PHE A 58 -0.67 9.49 -12.72
N PRO A 59 -1.73 10.04 -12.08
CA PRO A 59 -2.25 9.47 -10.84
C PRO A 59 -2.71 8.02 -10.99
N SER A 60 -3.34 7.69 -12.11
CA SER A 60 -3.78 6.32 -12.42
C SER A 60 -2.59 5.36 -12.51
N LEU A 61 -1.47 5.81 -13.08
CA LEU A 61 -0.26 5.01 -13.15
C LEU A 61 0.37 4.75 -11.78
N VAL A 62 0.43 5.77 -10.91
CA VAL A 62 0.93 5.61 -9.54
C VAL A 62 0.05 4.64 -8.74
N LEU A 63 -1.28 4.74 -8.88
CA LEU A 63 -2.22 3.82 -8.22
C LEU A 63 -2.02 2.39 -8.69
N LYS A 64 -1.89 2.18 -10.01
CA LYS A 64 -1.61 0.87 -10.58
C LYS A 64 -0.30 0.29 -10.06
N PHE A 65 0.76 1.11 -9.95
CA PHE A 65 2.04 0.67 -9.42
C PHE A 65 1.93 0.22 -7.95
N LEU A 66 1.16 0.94 -7.13
CA LEU A 66 0.91 0.55 -5.73
C LEU A 66 0.07 -0.73 -5.63
N GLU A 67 -0.92 -0.89 -6.50
CA GLU A 67 -1.76 -2.09 -6.58
C GLU A 67 -0.95 -3.32 -7.02
N ASP A 68 -0.08 -3.18 -8.02
CA ASP A 68 0.83 -4.24 -8.49
C ASP A 68 1.82 -4.69 -7.39
N GLN A 69 2.16 -3.80 -6.46
CA GLN A 69 2.97 -4.11 -5.27
C GLN A 69 2.16 -4.73 -4.13
N GLY A 70 0.84 -4.91 -4.29
CA GLY A 70 -0.06 -5.51 -3.31
C GLY A 70 -0.50 -4.57 -2.19
N TYR A 71 -0.44 -3.25 -2.42
CA TYR A 71 -0.94 -2.26 -1.47
C TYR A 71 -2.44 -1.97 -1.67
N ASP A 72 -3.13 -1.66 -0.57
CA ASP A 72 -4.50 -1.14 -0.62
C ASP A 72 -4.48 0.37 -0.90
N ILE A 73 -4.93 0.74 -2.10
CA ILE A 73 -4.95 2.11 -2.61
C ILE A 73 -6.15 2.96 -2.15
N ARG A 74 -7.11 2.41 -1.38
CA ARG A 74 -8.35 3.11 -1.00
C ARG A 74 -8.13 4.48 -0.34
N HIS A 75 -7.00 4.65 0.35
CA HIS A 75 -6.66 5.90 1.05
C HIS A 75 -5.66 6.79 0.28
N VAL A 76 -5.22 6.38 -0.91
CA VAL A 76 -4.31 7.17 -1.74
C VAL A 76 -5.14 8.08 -2.65
N THR A 77 -5.26 9.33 -2.24
CA THR A 77 -5.99 10.33 -3.03
C THR A 77 -5.11 10.94 -4.12
N VAL A 78 -5.72 11.33 -5.24
CA VAL A 78 -5.05 12.06 -6.34
C VAL A 78 -4.31 13.30 -5.84
N LYS A 79 -4.91 14.04 -4.90
CA LYS A 79 -4.26 15.20 -4.26
C LYS A 79 -2.96 14.82 -3.53
N ARG A 80 -2.92 13.67 -2.83
CA ARG A 80 -1.73 13.20 -2.13
C ARG A 80 -0.61 12.87 -3.11
N ILE A 81 -0.94 12.25 -4.25
CA ILE A 81 0.01 11.94 -5.31
C ILE A 81 0.63 13.22 -5.87
N TRP A 82 -0.21 14.18 -6.26
CA TRP A 82 0.27 15.47 -6.81
C TRP A 82 1.10 16.28 -5.80
N ARG A 83 0.67 16.34 -4.55
CA ARG A 83 1.44 17.04 -3.49
C ARG A 83 2.80 16.39 -3.29
N THR A 84 2.88 15.07 -3.41
CA THR A 84 4.14 14.32 -3.31
C THR A 84 5.03 14.61 -4.51
N TYR A 85 4.48 14.57 -5.73
CA TYR A 85 5.19 14.94 -6.96
C TYR A 85 5.74 16.37 -6.89
N GLU A 86 4.88 17.35 -6.57
CA GLU A 86 5.28 18.75 -6.47
C GLU A 86 6.40 18.96 -5.44
N MET A 87 6.26 18.34 -4.26
CA MET A 87 7.29 18.40 -3.24
C MET A 87 8.62 17.83 -3.75
N LEU A 88 8.60 16.72 -4.49
CA LEU A 88 9.81 16.09 -5.02
C LEU A 88 10.47 16.96 -6.10
N VAL A 89 9.70 17.59 -6.98
CA VAL A 89 10.23 18.49 -8.01
C VAL A 89 10.81 19.75 -7.37
N ARG A 90 10.09 20.39 -6.44
CA ARG A 90 10.57 21.59 -5.74
C ARG A 90 11.84 21.35 -4.92
N LYS A 91 12.01 20.13 -4.39
CA LYS A 91 13.23 19.70 -3.69
C LYS A 91 14.37 19.32 -4.64
N GLY A 92 14.14 19.25 -5.96
CA GLY A 92 15.13 18.83 -6.94
C GLY A 92 15.45 17.33 -6.94
N VAL A 93 14.59 16.50 -6.33
CA VAL A 93 14.77 15.03 -6.28
C VAL A 93 14.40 14.42 -7.63
N ILE A 94 13.36 14.94 -8.28
CA ILE A 94 12.93 14.56 -9.62
C ILE A 94 12.82 15.82 -10.49
N GLY A 95 13.04 15.67 -11.80
CA GLY A 95 12.75 16.75 -12.75
C GLY A 95 11.25 16.87 -13.03
N ASP A 96 10.80 18.03 -13.50
CA ASP A 96 9.41 18.21 -13.93
C ASP A 96 9.15 17.50 -15.26
N ALA A 97 8.95 16.19 -15.20
CA ALA A 97 8.72 15.34 -16.37
C ALA A 97 7.36 15.61 -17.03
N LEU A 98 6.39 16.11 -16.27
CA LEU A 98 5.03 16.39 -16.74
C LEU A 98 4.83 17.86 -17.14
N HIS A 99 5.83 18.72 -16.93
CA HIS A 99 5.78 20.16 -17.20
C HIS A 99 4.55 20.87 -16.58
N VAL A 100 4.12 20.42 -15.40
CA VAL A 100 2.91 20.93 -14.72
C VAL A 100 3.23 21.96 -13.64
N ILE A 101 4.51 22.16 -13.30
CA ILE A 101 4.89 23.05 -12.20
C ILE A 101 5.33 24.40 -12.78
N LYS A 102 4.69 25.46 -12.27
CA LYS A 102 5.09 26.83 -12.54
C LYS A 102 6.17 27.23 -11.53
N TYR A 103 7.29 27.72 -12.05
CA TYR A 103 8.39 28.29 -11.28
C TYR A 103 8.12 29.74 -10.90
#